data_AF-A0A2D9B8B9-F1
#
_entry.id   AF-A0A2D9B8B9-F1
#
_cell.length_a   1.000
_cell.length_b   1.000
_cell.length_c   1.000
_cell.angle_alpha   90.00
_cell.angle_beta   90.00
_cell.angle_gamma   90.00
#
_symmetry.space_group_name_H-M   'P 1'
#
loop_
_entity.id
_entity.type
_entity.pdbx_description
1 polymer ?
#
loop_
_entity_poly.entity_id
_entity_poly.type
_entity_poly.pdbx_seq_one_letter_code
_entity_poly.pdbx_strand_id
1 'polypeptide(L)'
;MAKKIFVLFPDGVGLRNFAFTNFKEVGEQQGFEVIYWNHSVFPLQEQLGYKEVVLQNTQIHPKTATLSRARKRVELALNRKRLKDPIYKTYRFPLRWKGLKNVMKSLFVSYHEQFSSTPKGWQNLMDAMHAAEKSTNRYQECLQQLREHQPDLVFCTTQRATQAIAPLLAAQELGIPTACWVYSWDNLPKGMSTVETDYYFVWSQLMKEQLLTYYPKVRAEQVFVTGTPQFEPHYDTSLLQTREAFCESHGLDAQKRYVCFSGDDQTTSPLDQYYLEDVAKAVRKLNDEDFNLGVVY
;
A
#
# COMPACT_ATOMS: atom_id res chain seq x y z
N MET A 1 -29.90 5.86 11.48
CA MET A 1 -29.30 6.03 10.15
C MET A 1 -28.14 5.07 10.03
N ALA A 2 -27.94 4.45 8.86
CA ALA A 2 -26.79 3.59 8.60
C ALA A 2 -25.48 4.39 8.80
N LYS A 3 -24.46 3.76 9.38
CA LYS A 3 -23.16 4.39 9.60
C LYS A 3 -22.42 4.48 8.26
N LYS A 4 -22.01 5.68 7.86
CA LYS A 4 -21.39 5.95 6.56
C LYS A 4 -19.88 5.82 6.64
N ILE A 5 -19.31 4.94 5.83
CA ILE A 5 -17.88 4.64 5.80
C ILE A 5 -17.31 5.12 4.47
N PHE A 6 -16.32 5.99 4.54
CA PHE A 6 -15.52 6.39 3.39
C PHE A 6 -14.32 5.47 3.25
N VAL A 7 -14.33 4.61 2.23
CA VAL A 7 -13.19 3.74 1.89
C VAL A 7 -12.26 4.52 0.97
N LEU A 8 -11.19 5.06 1.53
CA LEU A 8 -10.21 5.87 0.82
C LEU A 8 -9.25 4.96 0.04
N PHE A 9 -9.31 5.07 -1.29
CA PHE A 9 -8.29 4.55 -2.21
C PHE A 9 -7.34 5.69 -2.60
N PRO A 10 -6.17 5.83 -1.95
CA PRO A 10 -5.21 6.87 -2.29
C PRO A 10 -4.39 6.54 -3.54
N ASP A 11 -4.46 5.30 -4.03
CA ASP A 11 -3.88 4.76 -5.26
C ASP A 11 -4.63 3.46 -5.63
N GLY A 12 -4.15 2.72 -6.65
CA GLY A 12 -4.78 1.47 -7.07
C GLY A 12 -4.48 0.24 -6.21
N VAL A 13 -3.62 0.35 -5.19
CA VAL A 13 -3.13 -0.81 -4.43
C VAL A 13 -4.25 -1.47 -3.61
N GLY A 14 -5.21 -0.68 -3.13
CA GLY A 14 -6.35 -1.19 -2.35
C GLY A 14 -7.43 -1.90 -3.16
N LEU A 15 -7.47 -1.72 -4.49
CA LEU A 15 -8.58 -2.17 -5.35
C LEU A 15 -8.80 -3.69 -5.23
N ARG A 16 -7.73 -4.48 -5.39
CA ARG A 16 -7.80 -5.95 -5.29
C ARG A 16 -8.45 -6.41 -3.99
N ASN A 17 -8.20 -5.71 -2.91
CA ASN A 17 -8.50 -6.16 -1.56
C ASN A 17 -9.85 -5.66 -1.05
N PHE A 18 -10.33 -4.52 -1.54
CA PHE A 18 -11.54 -3.89 -1.03
C PHE A 18 -12.60 -3.61 -2.09
N ALA A 19 -12.24 -3.60 -3.38
CA ALA A 19 -13.21 -3.45 -4.48
C ALA A 19 -13.53 -4.77 -5.19
N PHE A 20 -12.54 -5.67 -5.32
CA PHE A 20 -12.70 -6.97 -6.00
C PHE A 20 -12.93 -8.15 -5.05
N THR A 21 -13.23 -7.86 -3.79
CA THR A 21 -13.65 -8.84 -2.77
C THR A 21 -15.05 -8.51 -2.30
N ASN A 22 -15.63 -9.38 -1.48
CA ASN A 22 -16.96 -9.19 -0.89
C ASN A 22 -16.98 -8.14 0.24
N PHE A 23 -15.92 -7.34 0.41
CA PHE A 23 -15.80 -6.37 1.50
C PHE A 23 -16.99 -5.41 1.55
N LYS A 24 -17.41 -4.90 0.39
CA LYS A 24 -18.54 -3.97 0.28
C LYS A 24 -19.84 -4.66 0.67
N GLU A 25 -20.12 -5.80 0.06
CA GLU A 25 -21.36 -6.56 0.22
C GLU A 25 -21.53 -6.98 1.69
N VAL A 26 -20.46 -7.49 2.30
CA VAL A 26 -20.45 -7.87 3.72
C VAL A 26 -20.65 -6.65 4.62
N GLY A 27 -20.05 -5.50 4.30
CA GLY A 27 -20.27 -4.25 5.03
C GLY A 27 -21.71 -3.75 4.94
N GLU A 28 -22.29 -3.73 3.75
CA GLU A 28 -23.67 -3.28 3.53
C GLU A 28 -24.70 -4.23 4.17
N GLN A 29 -24.45 -5.55 4.15
CA GLN A 29 -25.27 -6.53 4.88
C GLN A 29 -25.25 -6.31 6.39
N GLN A 30 -24.18 -5.74 6.94
CA GLN A 30 -24.08 -5.34 8.34
C GLN A 30 -24.71 -3.96 8.63
N GLY A 31 -25.31 -3.31 7.63
CA GLY A 31 -26.02 -2.04 7.78
C GLY A 31 -25.12 -0.81 7.68
N PHE A 32 -23.89 -0.94 7.15
CA PHE A 32 -23.04 0.20 6.82
C PHE A 32 -23.38 0.76 5.44
N GLU A 33 -23.26 2.07 5.27
CA GLU A 33 -23.23 2.69 3.93
C GLU A 33 -21.77 2.82 3.48
N VAL A 34 -21.35 2.02 2.51
CA VAL A 34 -19.98 2.05 1.98
C VAL A 34 -19.91 2.97 0.76
N ILE A 35 -19.07 3.99 0.85
CA ILE A 35 -18.79 4.92 -0.27
C ILE A 35 -17.29 4.95 -0.51
N TYR A 36 -16.87 4.75 -1.74
CA TYR A 36 -15.44 4.77 -2.10
C TYR A 36 -14.98 6.20 -2.35
N TRP A 37 -13.99 6.64 -1.58
CA TRP A 37 -13.33 7.91 -1.80
C TRP A 37 -12.10 7.67 -2.68
N ASN A 38 -12.31 7.77 -4.00
CA ASN A 38 -11.46 7.14 -5.01
C ASN A 38 -10.46 8.12 -5.64
N HIS A 39 -9.18 7.83 -5.48
CA HIS A 39 -8.06 8.46 -6.19
C HIS A 39 -7.36 7.52 -7.17
N SER A 40 -7.83 6.28 -7.31
CA SER A 40 -7.28 5.36 -8.28
C SER A 40 -7.67 5.76 -9.71
N VAL A 41 -6.94 5.25 -10.70
CA VAL A 41 -7.29 5.43 -12.12
C VAL A 41 -8.46 4.55 -12.57
N PHE A 42 -8.95 3.67 -11.70
CA PHE A 42 -10.00 2.72 -12.01
C PHE A 42 -11.38 3.33 -11.67
N PRO A 43 -12.29 3.49 -12.64
CA PRO A 43 -13.60 4.12 -12.41
C PRO A 43 -14.57 3.11 -11.78
N LEU A 44 -14.74 3.16 -10.45
CA LEU A 44 -15.49 2.15 -9.70
C LEU A 44 -16.98 2.15 -10.04
N GLN A 45 -17.57 3.32 -10.23
CA GLN A 45 -19.00 3.44 -10.53
C GLN A 45 -19.35 2.87 -11.91
N GLU A 46 -18.48 3.07 -12.89
CA GLU A 46 -18.68 2.58 -14.26
C GLU A 46 -18.45 1.07 -14.35
N GLN A 47 -17.37 0.57 -13.72
CA GLN A 47 -16.94 -0.82 -13.89
C GLN A 47 -17.64 -1.79 -12.92
N LEU A 48 -17.97 -1.34 -11.71
CA LEU A 48 -18.54 -2.18 -10.65
C LEU A 48 -19.89 -1.69 -10.14
N GLY A 49 -20.37 -0.52 -10.57
CA GLY A 49 -21.62 0.06 -10.05
C GLY A 49 -21.50 0.60 -8.63
N TYR A 50 -20.30 0.73 -8.07
CA TYR A 50 -20.10 1.16 -6.69
C TYR A 50 -20.20 2.68 -6.55
N LYS A 51 -20.90 3.13 -5.49
CA LYS A 51 -20.93 4.55 -5.10
C LYS A 51 -19.51 5.05 -4.85
N GLU A 52 -19.10 6.07 -5.59
CA GLU A 52 -17.79 6.70 -5.40
C GLU A 52 -17.86 8.23 -5.35
N VAL A 53 -16.91 8.81 -4.61
CA VAL A 53 -16.59 10.24 -4.59
C VAL A 53 -15.17 10.36 -5.12
N VAL A 54 -15.00 11.02 -6.26
CA VAL A 54 -13.69 11.09 -6.95
C VAL A 54 -12.82 12.20 -6.36
N LEU A 55 -11.56 11.86 -6.07
CA LEU A 55 -10.50 12.79 -5.68
C LEU A 55 -9.72 13.24 -6.92
N GLN A 56 -10.24 14.26 -7.62
CA GLN A 56 -9.68 14.71 -8.90
C GLN A 56 -8.26 15.30 -8.77
N ASN A 57 -8.00 16.09 -7.74
CA ASN A 57 -6.70 16.76 -7.60
C ASN A 57 -5.63 15.82 -7.03
N THR A 58 -4.66 15.45 -7.86
CA THR A 58 -3.53 14.56 -7.52
C THR A 58 -2.31 15.30 -6.97
N GLN A 59 -2.34 16.64 -6.87
CA GLN A 59 -1.16 17.43 -6.55
C GLN A 59 -0.84 17.38 -5.06
N ILE A 60 0.25 16.67 -4.75
CA ILE A 60 0.92 16.75 -3.43
C ILE A 60 1.88 17.93 -3.41
N HIS A 61 2.20 18.42 -2.21
CA HIS A 61 3.12 19.53 -2.06
C HIS A 61 4.54 19.15 -2.53
N PRO A 62 5.27 20.01 -3.27
CA PRO A 62 6.59 19.67 -3.84
C PRO A 62 7.66 19.24 -2.83
N LYS A 63 7.50 19.63 -1.55
CA LYS A 63 8.40 19.26 -0.44
C LYS A 63 8.13 17.85 0.09
N THR A 64 6.91 17.32 -0.06
CA THR A 64 6.44 16.09 0.60
C THR A 64 7.28 14.87 0.24
N ALA A 65 7.69 14.73 -1.02
CA ALA A 65 8.56 13.63 -1.43
C ALA A 65 9.93 13.65 -0.71
N THR A 66 10.51 14.83 -0.52
CA THR A 66 11.81 14.98 0.15
C THR A 66 11.67 14.78 1.67
N LEU A 67 10.61 15.34 2.26
CA LEU A 67 10.29 15.19 3.69
C LEU A 67 10.01 13.73 4.04
N SER A 68 9.15 13.05 3.27
CA SER A 68 8.84 11.63 3.47
C SER A 68 10.09 10.75 3.37
N ARG A 69 11.00 11.07 2.43
CA ARG A 69 12.28 10.35 2.30
C ARG A 69 13.19 10.56 3.52
N ALA A 70 13.30 11.79 4.03
CA ALA A 70 14.08 12.08 5.24
C ALA A 70 13.48 11.39 6.46
N ARG A 71 12.16 11.51 6.65
CA ARG A 71 11.38 10.87 7.72
C ARG A 71 11.59 9.36 7.74
N LYS A 72 11.50 8.70 6.59
CA LYS A 72 11.78 7.26 6.46
C LYS A 72 13.20 6.89 6.89
N ARG A 73 14.21 7.68 6.50
CA ARG A 73 15.60 7.40 6.88
C ARG A 73 15.85 7.57 8.38
N VAL A 74 15.28 8.62 8.96
CA VAL A 74 15.28 8.87 10.41
C VAL A 74 14.61 7.71 11.15
N GLU A 75 13.47 7.22 10.68
CA GLU A 75 12.75 6.08 11.25
C GLU A 75 13.57 4.79 11.22
N LEU A 76 14.17 4.46 10.07
CA LEU A 76 15.04 3.30 9.94
C LEU A 76 16.28 3.40 10.85
N ALA A 77 16.86 4.59 10.98
CA ALA A 77 17.99 4.83 11.88
C ALA A 77 17.60 4.69 13.36
N LEU A 78 16.41 5.17 13.76
CA LEU A 78 15.85 4.96 15.09
C LEU A 78 15.61 3.48 15.39
N ASN A 79 14.97 2.76 14.46
CA ASN A 79 14.70 1.33 14.60
C ASN A 79 16.01 0.54 14.70
N ARG A 80 17.00 0.85 13.86
CA ARG A 80 18.35 0.27 13.94
C ARG A 80 19.01 0.50 15.29
N LYS A 81 18.91 1.72 15.84
CA LYS A 81 19.50 2.04 17.15
C LYS A 81 18.81 1.27 18.28
N ARG A 82 17.47 1.18 18.25
CA ARG A 82 16.68 0.48 19.27
C ARG A 82 16.88 -1.03 19.24
N LEU A 83 16.85 -1.63 18.04
CA LEU A 83 16.84 -3.08 17.85
C LEU A 83 18.23 -3.68 17.62
N LYS A 84 19.23 -2.84 17.36
CA LYS A 84 20.63 -3.25 17.11
C LYS A 84 20.80 -4.24 15.95
N ASP A 85 19.83 -4.28 15.03
CA ASP A 85 19.82 -5.18 13.89
C ASP A 85 20.53 -4.54 12.67
N PRO A 86 21.54 -5.19 12.06
CA PRO A 86 22.18 -4.68 10.85
C PRO A 86 21.26 -4.64 9.62
N ILE A 87 20.15 -5.39 9.59
CA ILE A 87 19.24 -5.50 8.43
C ILE A 87 18.69 -4.14 7.99
N TYR A 88 18.50 -3.21 8.93
CA TYR A 88 18.00 -1.86 8.62
C TYR A 88 18.88 -1.08 7.64
N LYS A 89 20.16 -1.47 7.46
CA LYS A 89 21.01 -0.89 6.43
C LYS A 89 20.55 -1.25 5.01
N THR A 90 19.98 -2.44 4.81
CA THR A 90 19.54 -2.94 3.50
C THR A 90 18.23 -2.29 3.03
N TYR A 91 17.41 -1.80 3.96
CA TYR A 91 16.15 -1.09 3.65
C TYR A 91 16.36 0.36 3.14
N ARG A 92 17.60 0.84 3.06
CA ARG A 92 17.92 2.20 2.61
C ARG A 92 18.02 2.27 1.09
N PHE A 93 17.03 2.91 0.47
CA PHE A 93 17.12 3.24 -0.96
C PHE A 93 18.25 4.25 -1.25
N PRO A 94 19.02 4.06 -2.33
CA PRO A 94 20.17 4.90 -2.67
C PRO A 94 19.73 6.35 -2.98
N LEU A 95 20.49 7.32 -2.46
CA LEU A 95 20.28 8.73 -2.76
C LEU A 95 20.71 9.06 -4.19
N ARG A 96 20.13 10.12 -4.76
CA ARG A 96 20.46 10.58 -6.11
C ARG A 96 21.35 11.82 -6.02
N TRP A 97 22.55 11.75 -6.58
CA TRP A 97 23.56 12.81 -6.52
C TRP A 97 23.83 13.50 -7.87
N LYS A 98 23.06 13.17 -8.91
CA LYS A 98 23.19 13.79 -10.23
C LYS A 98 22.30 15.03 -10.33
N GLY A 99 22.92 16.20 -10.58
CA GLY A 99 22.25 17.50 -10.76
C GLY A 99 21.97 18.23 -9.44
N LEU A 100 22.10 19.57 -9.46
CA LEU A 100 22.05 20.44 -8.27
C LEU A 100 20.81 20.19 -7.38
N LYS A 101 19.63 20.12 -8.00
CA LYS A 101 18.37 19.85 -7.27
C LYS A 101 18.40 18.54 -6.49
N ASN A 102 18.93 17.47 -7.08
CA ASN A 102 19.01 16.16 -6.42
C ASN A 102 20.10 16.12 -5.35
N VAL A 103 21.23 16.81 -5.57
CA VAL A 103 22.26 16.98 -4.55
C VAL A 103 21.69 17.66 -3.31
N MET A 104 20.99 18.78 -3.47
CA MET A 104 20.39 19.51 -2.33
C MET A 104 19.38 18.65 -1.57
N LYS A 105 18.52 17.90 -2.27
CA LYS A 105 17.59 16.95 -1.63
C LYS A 105 18.32 15.83 -0.88
N SER A 106 19.40 15.31 -1.45
CA SER A 106 20.19 14.23 -0.85
C SER A 106 21.00 14.71 0.36
N LEU A 107 21.51 15.94 0.33
CA LEU A 107 22.13 16.59 1.49
C LEU A 107 21.10 16.79 2.61
N PHE A 108 19.91 17.30 2.29
CA PHE A 108 18.82 17.44 3.26
C PHE A 108 18.49 16.11 3.95
N VAL A 109 18.31 15.04 3.16
CA VAL A 109 18.00 13.70 3.70
C VAL A 109 19.15 13.17 4.57
N SER A 110 20.41 13.32 4.13
CA SER A 110 21.59 12.89 4.89
C SER A 110 21.75 13.66 6.20
N TYR A 111 21.51 14.97 6.18
CA TYR A 111 21.55 15.82 7.37
C TYR A 111 20.55 15.34 8.43
N HIS A 112 19.28 15.18 8.05
CA HIS A 112 18.26 14.72 9.00
C HIS A 112 18.51 13.29 9.49
N GLU A 113 18.97 12.39 8.63
CA GLU A 113 19.36 11.05 9.06
C GLU A 113 20.46 11.06 10.12
N GLN A 114 21.48 11.90 9.97
CA GLN A 114 22.59 11.97 10.91
C GLN A 114 22.22 12.70 12.21
N PHE A 115 21.52 13.83 12.10
CA PHE A 115 21.35 14.77 13.22
C PHE A 115 19.93 14.80 13.80
N SER A 116 18.95 14.23 13.11
CA SER A 116 17.53 14.19 13.53
C SER A 116 17.01 12.79 13.82
N SER A 117 17.88 11.79 13.97
CA SER A 117 17.55 10.42 14.40
C SER A 117 17.16 10.33 15.89
N THR A 118 16.14 11.09 16.26
CA THR A 118 15.49 11.14 17.58
C THR A 118 13.97 11.15 17.40
N PRO A 119 13.17 10.73 18.41
CA PRO A 119 11.71 10.81 18.32
C PRO A 119 11.20 12.21 17.97
N LYS A 120 11.81 13.26 18.56
CA LYS A 120 11.49 14.66 18.25
C LYS A 120 11.87 15.05 16.82
N GLY A 121 13.03 14.62 16.33
CA GLY A 121 13.46 14.88 14.95
C GLY A 121 12.56 14.22 13.91
N TRP A 122 12.11 12.99 14.18
CA TRP A 122 11.09 12.32 13.37
C TRP A 122 9.76 13.08 13.41
N GLN A 123 9.30 13.52 14.59
CA GLN A 123 8.08 14.30 14.74
C GLN A 123 8.12 15.59 13.93
N ASN A 124 9.23 16.35 14.01
CA ASN A 124 9.38 17.59 13.27
C ASN A 124 9.28 17.39 11.75
N LEU A 125 9.77 16.27 11.22
CA LEU A 125 9.66 15.93 9.80
C LEU A 125 8.22 15.57 9.42
N MET A 126 7.50 14.86 10.29
CA MET A 126 6.06 14.59 10.12
C MET A 126 5.25 15.88 10.14
N ASP A 127 5.47 16.75 11.13
CA ASP A 127 4.76 18.03 11.25
C ASP A 127 5.02 18.95 10.05
N ALA A 128 6.26 19.01 9.57
CA ALA A 128 6.60 19.76 8.37
C ALA A 128 5.93 19.17 7.11
N MET A 129 5.80 17.85 7.03
CA MET A 129 5.09 17.17 5.93
C MET A 129 3.59 17.45 6.00
N HIS A 130 2.99 17.36 7.18
CA HIS A 130 1.58 17.66 7.41
C HIS A 130 1.26 19.13 7.08
N ALA A 131 2.07 20.07 7.56
CA ALA A 131 1.91 21.49 7.26
C ALA A 131 2.02 21.79 5.77
N ALA A 132 2.94 21.11 5.06
CA ALA A 132 3.09 21.22 3.61
C ALA A 132 1.86 20.68 2.86
N GLU A 133 1.28 19.57 3.28
CA GLU A 133 0.08 19.02 2.65
C GLU A 133 -1.18 19.84 2.99
N LYS A 134 -1.31 20.35 4.22
CA LYS A 134 -2.42 21.23 4.63
C LYS A 134 -2.50 22.55 3.84
N SER A 135 -1.39 23.00 3.24
CA SER A 135 -1.38 24.22 2.42
C SER A 135 -1.80 24.00 0.96
N THR A 136 -2.11 22.76 0.56
CA THR A 136 -2.49 22.43 -0.81
C THR A 136 -3.97 22.66 -1.10
N ASN A 137 -4.32 22.92 -2.37
CA ASN A 137 -5.71 22.92 -2.81
C ASN A 137 -6.38 21.55 -2.61
N ARG A 138 -5.63 20.46 -2.82
CA ARG A 138 -6.11 19.09 -2.56
C ARG A 138 -6.63 18.93 -1.14
N TYR A 139 -5.94 19.46 -0.13
CA TYR A 139 -6.42 19.42 1.26
C TYR A 139 -7.74 20.19 1.44
N GLN A 140 -7.88 21.36 0.81
CA GLN A 140 -9.12 22.14 0.88
C GLN A 140 -10.30 21.42 0.20
N GLU A 141 -10.07 20.80 -0.95
CA GLU A 141 -11.05 19.95 -1.63
C GLU A 141 -11.47 18.76 -0.75
N CYS A 142 -10.51 18.11 -0.08
CA CYS A 142 -10.81 17.02 0.85
C CYS A 142 -11.70 17.48 2.01
N LEU A 143 -11.40 18.64 2.61
CA LEU A 143 -12.22 19.23 3.66
C LEU A 143 -13.64 19.52 3.17
N GLN A 144 -13.79 20.05 1.96
CA GLN A 144 -15.10 20.33 1.38
C GLN A 144 -15.92 19.06 1.19
N GLN A 145 -15.35 18.02 0.56
CA GLN A 145 -16.04 16.74 0.35
C GLN A 145 -16.42 16.08 1.68
N LEU A 146 -15.55 16.12 2.69
CA LEU A 146 -15.86 15.57 4.01
C LEU A 146 -16.98 16.33 4.73
N ARG A 147 -17.03 17.66 4.60
CA ARG A 147 -18.14 18.48 5.15
C ARG A 147 -19.46 18.22 4.45
N GLU A 148 -19.43 18.00 3.14
CA GLU A 148 -20.62 17.70 2.33
C GLU A 148 -21.17 16.31 2.64
N HIS A 149 -20.30 15.30 2.68
CA HIS A 149 -20.73 13.92 2.80
C HIS A 149 -20.83 13.40 4.24
N GLN A 150 -20.12 14.02 5.18
CA GLN A 150 -20.14 13.73 6.61
C GLN A 150 -20.05 12.22 6.94
N PRO A 151 -18.96 11.52 6.52
CA PRO A 151 -18.79 10.13 6.90
C PRO A 151 -18.55 9.97 8.40
N ASP A 152 -18.99 8.83 8.95
CA ASP A 152 -18.73 8.45 10.35
C ASP A 152 -17.30 7.88 10.55
N LEU A 153 -16.64 7.44 9.47
CA LEU A 153 -15.28 6.90 9.47
C LEU A 153 -14.63 7.12 8.10
N VAL A 154 -13.34 7.47 8.09
CA VAL A 154 -12.48 7.36 6.89
C VAL A 154 -11.53 6.18 7.06
N PHE A 155 -11.68 5.16 6.22
CA PHE A 155 -10.88 3.95 6.20
C PHE A 155 -9.90 3.97 5.03
N CYS A 156 -8.61 4.14 5.32
CA CYS A 156 -7.55 4.14 4.32
C CYS A 156 -7.07 2.71 4.05
N THR A 157 -7.06 2.33 2.76
CA THR A 157 -6.70 0.98 2.34
C THR A 157 -5.19 0.74 2.23
N THR A 158 -4.36 1.71 2.62
CA THR A 158 -2.91 1.53 2.68
C THR A 158 -2.24 2.58 3.56
N GLN A 159 -1.23 2.17 4.31
CA GLN A 159 -0.42 3.04 5.17
C GLN A 159 0.68 3.80 4.40
N ARG A 160 0.95 3.43 3.14
CA ARG A 160 2.19 3.82 2.46
C ARG A 160 2.05 5.06 1.57
N ALA A 161 0.84 5.36 1.10
CA ALA A 161 0.61 6.32 0.04
C ALA A 161 0.71 7.76 0.56
N THR A 162 1.58 8.59 -0.04
CA THR A 162 1.62 10.03 0.27
C THR A 162 0.33 10.73 -0.12
N GLN A 163 -0.39 10.20 -1.11
CA GLN A 163 -1.70 10.72 -1.51
C GLN A 163 -2.75 10.60 -0.41
N ALA A 164 -2.57 9.72 0.59
CA ALA A 164 -3.46 9.58 1.72
C ALA A 164 -3.28 10.67 2.80
N ILE A 165 -2.17 11.43 2.78
CA ILE A 165 -1.85 12.40 3.85
C ILE A 165 -2.93 13.48 3.94
N ALA A 166 -3.20 14.20 2.84
CA ALA A 166 -4.19 15.29 2.85
C ALA A 166 -5.63 14.81 3.21
N PRO A 167 -6.17 13.73 2.60
CA PRO A 167 -7.47 13.16 3.00
C PRO A 167 -7.58 12.82 4.49
N LEU A 168 -6.56 12.15 5.06
CA LEU A 168 -6.59 11.73 6.46
C LEU A 168 -6.44 12.92 7.42
N LEU A 169 -5.56 13.87 7.11
CA LEU A 169 -5.44 15.10 7.90
C LEU A 169 -6.73 15.91 7.88
N ALA A 170 -7.43 15.95 6.74
CA ALA A 170 -8.71 16.66 6.63
C ALA A 170 -9.80 15.98 7.45
N ALA A 171 -9.85 14.64 7.47
CA ALA A 171 -10.77 13.88 8.31
C ALA A 171 -10.54 14.14 9.80
N GLN A 172 -9.28 14.04 10.24
CA GLN A 172 -8.88 14.30 11.63
C GLN A 172 -9.16 15.74 12.07
N GLU A 173 -8.95 16.72 11.19
CA GLU A 173 -9.28 18.13 11.46
C GLU A 173 -10.78 18.33 11.75
N LEU A 174 -11.64 17.55 11.08
CA LEU A 174 -13.09 17.58 11.29
C LEU A 174 -13.56 16.67 12.44
N GLY A 175 -12.64 16.00 13.14
CA GLY A 175 -12.96 15.05 14.20
C GLY A 175 -13.58 13.74 13.69
N ILE A 176 -13.47 13.45 12.39
CA ILE A 176 -13.94 12.20 11.80
C ILE A 176 -12.88 11.12 12.12
N PRO A 177 -13.26 10.01 12.80
CA PRO A 177 -12.34 8.93 13.08
C PRO A 177 -11.67 8.40 11.81
N THR A 178 -10.39 8.08 11.93
CA THR A 178 -9.58 7.52 10.85
C THR A 178 -9.06 6.15 11.19
N ALA A 179 -9.09 5.25 10.21
CA ALA A 179 -8.46 3.94 10.35
C ALA A 179 -7.64 3.59 9.12
N CYS A 180 -6.61 2.78 9.29
CA CYS A 180 -5.77 2.33 8.20
C CYS A 180 -5.59 0.82 8.21
N TRP A 181 -5.79 0.18 7.07
CA TRP A 181 -5.34 -1.19 6.88
C TRP A 181 -3.87 -1.23 6.48
N VAL A 182 -3.09 -2.06 7.16
CA VAL A 182 -1.66 -2.23 6.90
C VAL A 182 -1.49 -3.20 5.74
N TYR A 183 -1.11 -2.67 4.58
CA TYR A 183 -1.18 -3.36 3.29
C TYR A 183 -0.39 -4.67 3.19
N SER A 184 0.72 -4.79 3.91
CA SER A 184 1.58 -5.96 3.82
C SER A 184 2.40 -6.09 5.10
N TRP A 185 2.70 -7.34 5.47
CA TRP A 185 3.50 -7.69 6.64
C TRP A 185 4.94 -7.18 6.54
N ASP A 186 5.53 -7.17 5.35
CA ASP A 186 6.93 -6.76 5.13
C ASP A 186 7.14 -5.23 5.16
N ASN A 187 6.05 -4.45 5.11
CA ASN A 187 6.10 -2.98 5.13
C ASN A 187 6.47 -2.42 6.49
N LEU A 188 6.04 -3.08 7.58
CA LEU A 188 6.27 -2.63 8.95
C LEU A 188 7.77 -2.50 9.29
N PRO A 189 8.61 -3.54 9.12
CA PRO A 189 10.04 -3.43 9.40
C PRO A 189 10.78 -2.48 8.46
N LYS A 190 10.25 -2.25 7.24
CA LYS A 190 10.86 -1.42 6.19
C LYS A 190 10.56 0.08 6.31
N GLY A 191 9.85 0.50 7.36
CA GLY A 191 9.50 1.90 7.61
C GLY A 191 8.64 2.52 6.50
N MET A 192 7.73 1.71 5.96
CA MET A 192 6.90 2.08 4.81
C MET A 192 5.65 2.89 5.19
N SER A 193 5.34 3.03 6.49
CA SER A 193 4.22 3.87 6.91
C SER A 193 4.51 5.34 6.62
N THR A 194 3.55 6.02 6.01
CA THR A 194 3.60 7.44 5.62
C THR A 194 2.55 8.26 6.37
N VAL A 195 1.52 7.61 6.95
CA VAL A 195 0.37 8.26 7.59
C VAL A 195 0.18 7.77 9.03
N GLU A 196 -0.45 8.61 9.84
CA GLU A 196 -0.90 8.28 11.21
C GLU A 196 -2.44 8.30 11.25
N THR A 197 -3.06 7.27 11.81
CA THR A 197 -4.52 7.14 11.93
C THR A 197 -4.91 6.77 13.37
N ASP A 198 -6.18 6.97 13.72
CA ASP A 198 -6.67 6.67 15.08
C ASP A 198 -6.65 5.16 15.36
N TYR A 199 -6.92 4.36 14.33
CA TYR A 199 -6.94 2.90 14.39
C TYR A 199 -6.16 2.24 13.25
N TYR A 200 -5.73 1.00 13.47
CA TYR A 200 -4.98 0.19 12.53
C TYR A 200 -5.53 -1.23 12.46
N PHE A 201 -5.65 -1.75 11.25
CA PHE A 201 -6.05 -3.13 10.97
C PHE A 201 -4.86 -3.90 10.40
N VAL A 202 -4.52 -5.03 11.04
CA VAL A 202 -3.37 -5.86 10.69
C VAL A 202 -3.78 -7.33 10.52
N TRP A 203 -2.93 -8.11 9.85
CA TRP A 203 -3.30 -9.46 9.41
C TRP A 203 -3.19 -10.50 10.51
N SER A 204 -2.27 -10.28 11.45
CA SER A 204 -1.93 -11.29 12.45
C SER A 204 -1.45 -10.64 13.74
N GLN A 205 -1.42 -11.45 14.80
CA GLN A 205 -0.84 -11.06 16.07
C GLN A 205 0.64 -10.65 15.92
N LEU A 206 1.40 -11.33 15.06
CA LEU A 206 2.77 -10.95 14.73
C LEU A 206 2.85 -9.53 14.14
N MET A 207 1.97 -9.17 13.20
CA MET A 207 1.96 -7.81 12.67
C MET A 207 1.55 -6.77 13.71
N LYS A 208 0.66 -7.10 14.65
CA LYS A 208 0.33 -6.21 15.77
C LYS A 208 1.56 -5.94 16.63
N GLU A 209 2.29 -6.98 17.01
CA GLU A 209 3.54 -6.86 17.78
C GLU A 209 4.60 -6.06 17.02
N GLN A 210 4.75 -6.30 15.72
CA GLN A 210 5.67 -5.56 14.86
C GLN A 210 5.29 -4.07 14.73
N LEU A 211 3.99 -3.76 14.58
CA LEU A 211 3.51 -2.38 14.50
C LEU A 211 3.84 -1.63 15.80
N LEU A 212 3.53 -2.20 16.96
CA LEU A 212 3.86 -1.63 18.27
C LEU A 212 5.37 -1.50 18.49
N THR A 213 6.14 -2.47 17.99
CA THR A 213 7.61 -2.45 18.08
C THR A 213 8.20 -1.34 17.24
N TYR A 214 7.83 -1.22 15.97
CA TYR A 214 8.47 -0.30 15.02
C TYR A 214 7.94 1.13 15.10
N TYR A 215 6.69 1.33 15.52
CA TYR A 215 6.00 2.62 15.55
C TYR A 215 5.57 2.94 16.99
N PRO A 216 6.47 3.45 17.85
CA PRO A 216 6.29 3.50 19.31
C PRO A 216 5.18 4.46 19.80
N LYS A 217 4.58 5.25 18.90
CA LYS A 217 3.42 6.07 19.21
C LYS A 217 2.10 5.30 19.17
N VAL A 218 2.07 4.18 18.44
CA VAL A 218 0.88 3.35 18.30
C VAL A 218 0.67 2.61 19.61
N ARG A 219 -0.54 2.67 20.14
CA ARG A 219 -0.95 1.97 21.36
C ARG A 219 -1.73 0.71 21.03
N ALA A 220 -1.68 -0.29 21.92
CA ALA A 220 -2.21 -1.62 21.65
C ALA A 220 -3.72 -1.63 21.37
N GLU A 221 -4.46 -0.72 22.01
CA GLU A 221 -5.90 -0.51 21.83
C GLU A 221 -6.27 0.10 20.47
N GLN A 222 -5.30 0.69 19.75
CA GLN A 222 -5.51 1.21 18.41
C GLN A 222 -5.42 0.11 17.34
N VAL A 223 -4.94 -1.09 17.68
CA VAL A 223 -4.57 -2.12 16.70
C VAL A 223 -5.48 -3.34 16.78
N PHE A 224 -6.18 -3.61 15.68
CA PHE A 224 -7.10 -4.73 15.53
C PHE A 224 -6.52 -5.77 14.57
N VAL A 225 -6.47 -7.02 15.00
CA VAL A 225 -6.08 -8.15 14.16
C VAL A 225 -7.34 -8.64 13.44
N THR A 226 -7.36 -8.53 12.11
CA THR A 226 -8.55 -8.82 11.28
C THR A 226 -8.27 -9.81 10.15
N GLY A 227 -7.01 -10.17 9.92
CA GLY A 227 -6.62 -10.89 8.72
C GLY A 227 -6.42 -9.96 7.52
N THR A 228 -6.53 -10.52 6.34
CA THR A 228 -6.37 -9.77 5.09
C THR A 228 -7.39 -10.25 4.06
N PRO A 229 -8.14 -9.33 3.43
CA PRO A 229 -9.03 -9.70 2.34
C PRO A 229 -8.26 -10.11 1.08
N GLN A 230 -6.95 -9.84 1.02
CA GLN A 230 -6.09 -10.23 -0.12
C GLN A 230 -6.13 -11.72 -0.44
N PHE A 231 -6.36 -12.57 0.56
CA PHE A 231 -6.41 -14.01 0.38
C PHE A 231 -7.84 -14.58 0.27
N GLU A 232 -8.88 -13.77 0.47
CA GLU A 232 -10.28 -14.23 0.37
C GLU A 232 -10.59 -14.95 -0.95
N PRO A 233 -10.17 -14.46 -2.14
CA PRO A 233 -10.46 -15.14 -3.40
C PRO A 233 -9.88 -16.56 -3.49
N HIS A 234 -8.83 -16.88 -2.74
CA HIS A 234 -8.25 -18.24 -2.75
C HIS A 234 -9.11 -19.27 -2.02
N TYR A 235 -10.08 -18.82 -1.21
CA TYR A 235 -11.03 -19.69 -0.52
C TYR A 235 -12.40 -19.73 -1.23
N ASP A 236 -12.62 -18.92 -2.26
CA ASP A 236 -13.87 -18.89 -3.01
C ASP A 236 -13.83 -19.91 -4.15
N THR A 237 -14.43 -21.07 -3.91
CA THR A 237 -14.52 -22.14 -4.92
C THR A 237 -15.33 -21.75 -6.16
N SER A 238 -16.17 -20.71 -6.09
CA SER A 238 -16.93 -20.22 -7.25
C SER A 238 -16.05 -19.54 -8.31
N LEU A 239 -14.85 -19.11 -7.91
CA LEU A 239 -13.84 -18.52 -8.81
C LEU A 239 -13.00 -19.59 -9.53
N LEU A 240 -13.15 -20.87 -9.16
CA LEU A 240 -12.39 -21.95 -9.78
C LEU A 240 -12.84 -22.18 -11.23
N GLN A 241 -11.87 -22.25 -12.12
CA GLN A 241 -12.06 -22.68 -13.50
C GLN A 241 -11.54 -24.10 -13.66
N THR A 242 -12.26 -24.93 -14.44
CA THR A 242 -11.74 -26.23 -14.87
C THR A 242 -10.51 -26.02 -15.73
N ARG A 243 -9.59 -26.99 -15.69
CA ARG A 243 -8.38 -26.98 -16.52
C ARG A 243 -8.71 -26.85 -18.00
N GLU A 244 -9.73 -27.55 -18.48
CA GLU A 244 -10.16 -27.57 -19.87
C GLU A 244 -10.59 -26.18 -20.34
N ALA A 245 -11.48 -25.53 -19.58
CA ALA A 245 -11.93 -24.17 -19.87
C ALA A 245 -10.79 -23.13 -19.81
N PHE A 246 -9.90 -23.22 -18.80
CA PHE A 246 -8.73 -22.35 -18.72
C PHE A 246 -7.81 -22.52 -19.94
N CYS A 247 -7.55 -23.78 -20.33
CA CYS A 247 -6.71 -24.06 -21.48
C CYS A 247 -7.35 -23.57 -22.80
N GLU A 248 -8.63 -23.84 -23.01
CA GLU A 248 -9.36 -23.41 -24.21
C GLU A 248 -9.34 -21.88 -24.38
N SER A 249 -9.68 -21.15 -23.32
CA SER A 249 -9.71 -19.67 -23.33
C SER A 249 -8.36 -19.01 -23.58
N HIS A 250 -7.25 -19.72 -23.31
CA HIS A 250 -5.89 -19.20 -23.49
C HIS A 250 -5.14 -19.87 -24.64
N GLY A 251 -5.80 -20.71 -25.46
CA GLY A 251 -5.16 -21.42 -26.57
C GLY A 251 -4.07 -22.42 -26.14
N LEU A 252 -4.23 -23.02 -24.96
CA LEU A 252 -3.32 -23.98 -24.36
C LEU A 252 -3.79 -25.42 -24.58
N ASP A 253 -2.86 -26.38 -24.53
CA ASP A 253 -3.14 -27.81 -24.61
C ASP A 253 -3.46 -28.38 -23.22
N ALA A 254 -4.69 -28.86 -23.03
CA ALA A 254 -5.13 -29.46 -21.78
C ALA A 254 -4.33 -30.71 -21.36
N GLN A 255 -3.65 -31.38 -22.29
CA GLN A 255 -2.80 -32.55 -21.99
C GLN A 255 -1.36 -32.17 -21.59
N LYS A 256 -0.94 -30.92 -21.80
CA LYS A 256 0.42 -30.44 -21.49
C LYS A 256 0.53 -29.92 -20.07
N ARG A 257 1.53 -30.35 -19.30
CA ARG A 257 1.75 -29.78 -17.95
C ARG A 257 2.47 -28.44 -18.07
N TYR A 258 1.97 -27.42 -17.41
CA TYR A 258 2.52 -26.06 -17.49
C TYR A 258 3.31 -25.70 -16.24
N VAL A 259 4.47 -25.08 -16.45
CA VAL A 259 5.21 -24.34 -15.43
C VAL A 259 4.79 -22.89 -15.54
N CYS A 260 4.22 -22.34 -14.46
CA CYS A 260 3.92 -20.92 -14.37
C CYS A 260 5.14 -20.17 -13.86
N PHE A 261 5.69 -19.28 -14.67
CA PHE A 261 6.76 -18.38 -14.31
C PHE A 261 6.16 -17.00 -14.04
N SER A 262 6.19 -16.54 -12.79
CA SER A 262 5.81 -15.18 -12.44
C SER A 262 7.06 -14.34 -12.28
N GLY A 263 7.20 -13.31 -13.11
CA GLY A 263 8.23 -12.28 -12.93
C GLY A 263 7.82 -11.21 -11.91
N ASP A 264 8.74 -10.29 -11.68
CA ASP A 264 8.61 -9.09 -10.87
C ASP A 264 9.08 -7.86 -11.68
N ASP A 265 9.00 -6.66 -11.11
CA ASP A 265 9.38 -5.44 -11.80
C ASP A 265 10.91 -5.33 -12.02
N GLN A 266 11.32 -4.58 -13.05
CA GLN A 266 12.73 -4.42 -13.42
C GLN A 266 13.62 -3.89 -12.26
N THR A 267 13.05 -3.19 -11.28
CA THR A 267 13.78 -2.65 -10.13
C THR A 267 14.14 -3.75 -9.13
N THR A 268 13.24 -4.70 -8.89
CA THR A 268 13.41 -5.76 -7.89
C THR A 268 13.99 -7.01 -8.49
N SER A 269 13.65 -7.35 -9.74
CA SER A 269 14.18 -8.49 -10.47
C SER A 269 14.64 -8.14 -11.90
N PRO A 270 15.75 -7.39 -12.06
CA PRO A 270 16.26 -6.93 -13.37
C PRO A 270 16.73 -8.03 -14.31
N LEU A 271 16.78 -9.28 -13.84
CA LEU A 271 17.32 -10.45 -14.54
C LEU A 271 16.26 -11.51 -14.84
N ASP A 272 14.97 -11.23 -14.59
CA ASP A 272 13.87 -12.19 -14.82
C ASP A 272 13.84 -12.75 -16.25
N GLN A 273 14.21 -11.95 -17.25
CA GLN A 273 14.31 -12.44 -18.62
C GLN A 273 15.29 -13.61 -18.77
N TYR A 274 16.40 -13.61 -18.01
CA TYR A 274 17.38 -14.69 -18.06
C TYR A 274 16.88 -15.92 -17.32
N TYR A 275 16.19 -15.74 -16.19
CA TYR A 275 15.56 -16.85 -15.48
C TYR A 275 14.46 -17.52 -16.31
N LEU A 276 13.62 -16.73 -17.00
CA LEU A 276 12.62 -17.25 -17.93
C LEU A 276 13.28 -17.98 -19.11
N GLU A 277 14.37 -17.44 -19.66
CA GLU A 277 15.14 -18.09 -20.72
C GLU A 277 15.67 -19.46 -20.27
N ASP A 278 16.23 -19.54 -19.07
CA ASP A 278 16.76 -20.79 -18.51
C ASP A 278 15.65 -21.81 -18.23
N VAL A 279 14.48 -21.37 -17.73
CA VAL A 279 13.29 -22.22 -17.60
C VAL A 279 12.86 -22.75 -18.96
N ALA A 280 12.82 -21.90 -19.99
CA ALA A 280 12.46 -22.32 -21.34
C ALA A 280 13.45 -23.33 -21.93
N LYS A 281 14.76 -23.14 -21.72
CA LYS A 281 15.80 -24.10 -22.13
C LYS A 281 15.65 -25.44 -21.42
N ALA A 282 15.43 -25.41 -20.11
CA ALA A 282 15.23 -26.62 -19.30
C ALA A 282 13.99 -27.39 -19.75
N VAL A 283 12.87 -26.70 -19.98
CA VAL A 283 11.62 -27.30 -20.49
C VAL A 283 11.82 -27.91 -21.87
N ARG A 284 12.55 -27.25 -22.78
CA ARG A 284 12.87 -27.82 -24.11
C ARG A 284 13.68 -29.10 -23.98
N LYS A 285 14.75 -29.09 -23.18
CA LYS A 285 15.58 -30.28 -22.94
C LYS A 285 14.76 -31.43 -22.36
N LEU A 286 13.86 -31.15 -21.41
CA LEU A 286 12.98 -32.18 -20.86
C LEU A 286 12.00 -32.71 -21.91
N ASN A 287 11.47 -31.86 -22.79
CA ASN A 287 10.61 -32.34 -23.87
C ASN A 287 11.37 -33.20 -24.90
N ASP A 288 12.70 -33.03 -25.06
CA ASP A 288 13.54 -33.94 -25.83
C ASP A 288 13.71 -35.32 -25.15
N GLU A 289 13.41 -35.41 -23.86
CA GLU A 289 13.39 -36.64 -23.04
C GLU A 289 11.95 -37.18 -22.84
N ASP A 290 11.05 -36.93 -23.81
CA ASP A 290 9.65 -37.39 -23.86
C ASP A 290 8.71 -36.80 -22.79
N PHE A 291 9.07 -35.70 -22.13
CA PHE A 291 8.12 -34.94 -21.31
C PHE A 291 7.16 -34.10 -22.17
N ASN A 292 5.95 -33.83 -21.66
CA ASN A 292 4.98 -32.93 -22.30
C ASN A 292 4.77 -31.67 -21.46
N LEU A 293 5.72 -30.73 -21.55
CA LEU A 293 5.76 -29.51 -20.75
C LEU A 293 5.59 -28.25 -21.59
N GLY A 294 5.04 -27.21 -20.95
CA GLY A 294 4.97 -25.85 -21.47
C GLY A 294 5.28 -24.82 -20.38
N VAL A 295 5.51 -23.57 -20.79
CA VAL A 295 5.70 -22.44 -19.88
C VAL A 295 4.57 -21.45 -20.11
N VAL A 296 3.95 -20.98 -19.04
CA VAL A 296 3.08 -19.79 -19.01
C VAL A 296 3.79 -18.72 -18.19
N TYR A 297 3.78 -17.47 -18.65
CA TYR A 297 4.50 -16.36 -18.03
C TYR A 297 3.82 -15.02 -18.30
#